data_AF-A0AB37QLH2-F1
#
_entry.id   AF-A0AB37QLH2-F1
#
_cell.length_a   1.000
_cell.length_b   1.000
_cell.length_c   1.000
_cell.angle_alpha   90.00
_cell.angle_beta   90.00
_cell.angle_gamma   90.00
#
_symmetry.space_group_name_H-M   'P 1'
#
loop_
_entity.id
_entity.type
_entity.pdbx_description
1 polymer ?
#
loop_
_entity_poly.entity_id
_entity_poly.type
_entity_poly.pdbx_seq_one_letter_code
_entity_poly.pdbx_strand_id
1 'polypeptide(L)'
;MGENLGSGSQKDVYHPRQDPRHCVCLIRPGTTGTVPEREYALKELEATRYLKNLGFPVEDAHALVTYDGKVGISKDYIHNALDSGDIIHGRTCMPRDLAFNKNVLSDCDEIIFKLRTHNLHIEDLQFIIDGHGRVRINDPRGVVRSFPEKSIDKVKDLRTIALENTLDDADSD
;
A
#
# COMPACT_ATOMS: atom_id res chain seq x y z
N MET A 1 1.47 21.33 -9.52
CA MET A 1 1.50 20.58 -8.25
C MET A 1 0.88 21.42 -7.14
N GLY A 2 0.17 20.80 -6.21
CA GLY A 2 -0.33 21.39 -4.96
C GLY A 2 0.64 21.14 -3.81
N GLU A 3 0.11 21.02 -2.59
CA GLU A 3 0.90 20.81 -1.37
C GLU A 3 1.60 19.45 -1.33
N ASN A 4 2.70 19.36 -0.59
CA ASN A 4 3.35 18.09 -0.26
C ASN A 4 2.54 17.41 0.85
N LEU A 5 2.12 16.18 0.60
CA LEU A 5 1.31 15.36 1.51
C LEU A 5 2.16 14.41 2.36
N GLY A 6 3.40 14.15 1.95
CA GLY A 6 4.33 13.26 2.62
C GLY A 6 5.48 12.84 1.71
N SER A 7 6.53 12.33 2.34
CA SER A 7 7.70 11.78 1.64
C SER A 7 8.01 10.40 2.18
N GLY A 8 7.88 9.38 1.34
CA GLY A 8 8.37 8.04 1.61
C GLY A 8 9.87 7.94 1.33
N SER A 9 10.39 6.71 1.46
CA SER A 9 11.80 6.42 1.14
C SER A 9 12.12 6.65 -0.34
N GLN A 10 11.17 6.36 -1.25
CA GLN A 10 11.37 6.43 -2.69
C GLN A 10 10.62 7.57 -3.39
N LYS A 11 9.51 8.05 -2.82
CA LYS A 11 8.61 8.99 -3.50
C LYS A 11 8.24 10.17 -2.62
N ASP A 12 8.12 11.33 -3.25
CA ASP A 12 7.43 12.49 -2.67
C ASP A 12 6.00 12.51 -3.20
N VAL A 13 5.02 12.65 -2.30
CA VAL A 13 3.59 12.61 -2.61
C VAL A 13 3.01 14.01 -2.50
N TYR A 14 2.23 14.41 -3.49
CA TYR A 14 1.65 15.74 -3.55
C TYR A 14 0.18 15.70 -3.94
N HIS A 15 -0.55 16.69 -3.48
CA HIS A 15 -1.92 16.91 -3.92
C HIS A 15 -1.91 17.53 -5.34
N PRO A 16 -2.55 16.94 -6.35
CA PRO A 16 -2.74 17.58 -7.64
C PRO A 16 -3.77 18.72 -7.51
N ARG A 17 -3.67 19.73 -8.38
CA ARG A 17 -4.65 20.84 -8.41
C ARG A 17 -5.90 20.48 -9.22
N GLN A 18 -5.82 19.41 -10.00
CA GLN A 18 -6.82 19.03 -10.98
C GLN A 18 -7.93 18.14 -10.40
N ASP A 19 -7.60 17.24 -9.47
CA ASP A 19 -8.56 16.32 -8.84
C ASP A 19 -8.20 16.09 -7.38
N PRO A 20 -9.01 16.55 -6.40
CA PRO A 20 -8.69 16.39 -4.99
C PRO A 20 -8.78 14.96 -4.46
N ARG A 21 -9.32 14.03 -5.25
CA ARG A 21 -9.43 12.62 -4.87
C ARG A 21 -8.16 11.84 -5.19
N HIS A 22 -7.20 12.45 -5.88
CA HIS A 22 -5.98 11.81 -6.34
C HIS A 22 -4.76 12.40 -5.64
N CYS A 23 -3.66 11.66 -5.66
CA CYS A 23 -2.33 12.13 -5.31
C CYS A 23 -1.38 11.94 -6.50
N VAL A 24 -0.25 12.65 -6.48
CA VAL A 24 0.85 12.51 -7.44
C VAL A 24 2.10 12.07 -6.68
N CYS A 25 2.54 10.84 -6.94
CA CYS A 25 3.70 10.22 -6.29
C CYS A 25 4.89 10.29 -7.24
N LEU A 26 5.78 11.27 -7.04
CA LEU A 26 6.99 11.46 -7.84
C LEU A 26 8.17 10.70 -7.26
N ILE A 27 8.88 9.96 -8.09
CA ILE A 27 10.09 9.23 -7.71
C ILE A 27 11.21 10.23 -7.39
N ARG A 28 11.91 9.99 -6.28
CA ARG A 28 13.07 10.76 -5.85
C ARG A 28 14.31 10.29 -6.63
N PRO A 29 15.16 11.22 -7.12
CA PRO A 29 16.39 10.85 -7.81
C PRO A 29 17.28 9.93 -6.97
N GLY A 30 17.85 8.90 -7.60
CA GLY A 30 18.77 7.95 -6.95
C GLY A 30 18.12 6.89 -6.08
N THR A 31 16.78 6.79 -6.03
CA THR A 31 16.08 5.80 -5.20
C THR A 31 15.70 4.50 -5.93
N THR A 32 15.87 4.45 -7.25
CA THR A 32 15.56 3.28 -8.09
C THR A 32 16.79 2.43 -8.47
N GLY A 33 17.94 2.73 -7.87
CA GLY A 33 19.20 2.03 -8.17
C GLY A 33 19.62 2.24 -9.63
N THR A 34 19.82 1.13 -10.36
CA THR A 34 20.22 1.16 -11.78
C THR A 34 19.03 1.17 -12.75
N VAL A 35 17.80 1.06 -12.25
CA VAL A 35 16.58 1.03 -13.09
C VAL A 35 16.12 2.46 -13.37
N PRO A 36 15.85 2.83 -14.64
CA PRO A 36 15.30 4.14 -14.98
C PRO A 36 13.97 4.41 -14.25
N GLU A 37 13.75 5.63 -13.76
CA GLU A 37 12.55 5.97 -12.96
C GLU A 37 11.26 5.71 -13.75
N ARG A 38 11.28 5.94 -15.06
CA ARG A 38 10.13 5.70 -15.94
C ARG A 38 9.75 4.22 -16.02
N GLU A 39 10.74 3.33 -16.13
CA GLU A 39 10.49 1.88 -16.14
C GLU A 39 10.01 1.42 -14.76
N TYR A 40 10.53 2.02 -13.70
CA TYR A 40 10.09 1.75 -12.34
C TYR A 40 8.60 2.08 -12.15
N ALA A 41 8.19 3.29 -12.54
CA ALA A 41 6.81 3.75 -12.45
C ALA A 41 5.86 2.96 -13.37
N LEU A 42 6.29 2.57 -14.57
CA LEU A 42 5.49 1.73 -15.47
C LEU A 42 5.24 0.34 -14.86
N LYS A 43 6.28 -0.29 -14.30
CA LYS A 43 6.13 -1.61 -13.68
C LYS A 43 5.16 -1.58 -12.50
N GLU A 44 5.22 -0.53 -11.67
CA GLU A 44 4.29 -0.34 -10.55
C GLU A 44 2.84 -0.10 -11.02
N LEU A 45 2.65 0.71 -12.07
CA LEU A 45 1.33 0.94 -12.67
C LEU A 45 0.72 -0.36 -13.22
N GLU A 46 1.53 -1.16 -13.94
CA GLU A 46 1.11 -2.44 -14.50
C GLU A 46 0.80 -3.47 -13.41
N ALA A 47 1.66 -3.58 -12.39
CA ALA A 47 1.46 -4.46 -11.25
C ALA A 47 0.18 -4.12 -10.48
N THR A 48 -0.06 -2.84 -10.22
CA THR A 48 -1.28 -2.35 -9.54
C THR A 48 -2.53 -2.74 -10.31
N ARG A 49 -2.55 -2.50 -11.63
CA ARG A 49 -3.68 -2.86 -12.50
C ARG A 49 -3.89 -4.37 -12.56
N TYR A 50 -2.81 -5.14 -12.62
CA TYR A 50 -2.88 -6.61 -12.62
C TYR A 50 -3.53 -7.13 -11.33
N LEU A 51 -3.10 -6.65 -10.16
CA LEU A 51 -3.70 -7.01 -8.87
C LEU A 51 -5.17 -6.59 -8.78
N LYS A 52 -5.49 -5.37 -9.22
CA LYS A 52 -6.88 -4.88 -9.27
C LYS A 52 -7.78 -5.77 -10.13
N ASN A 53 -7.30 -6.21 -11.28
CA ASN A 53 -8.05 -7.11 -12.18
C ASN A 53 -8.29 -8.50 -11.58
N LEU A 54 -7.42 -8.94 -10.67
CA LEU A 54 -7.62 -10.16 -9.87
C LEU A 54 -8.47 -9.90 -8.61
N GLY A 55 -8.96 -8.66 -8.44
CA GLY A 55 -9.83 -8.26 -7.35
C GLY A 55 -9.11 -8.03 -6.03
N PHE A 56 -7.79 -7.85 -6.01
CA PHE A 56 -7.12 -7.41 -4.78
C PHE A 56 -7.50 -5.96 -4.44
N PRO A 57 -7.58 -5.62 -3.14
CA PRO A 57 -7.69 -4.22 -2.73
C PRO A 57 -6.35 -3.52 -2.98
N VAL A 58 -6.35 -2.49 -3.82
CA VAL A 58 -5.17 -1.70 -4.16
C VAL A 58 -5.44 -0.20 -3.96
N GLU A 59 -4.39 0.57 -3.71
CA GLU A 59 -4.41 2.01 -3.99
C GLU A 59 -4.35 2.18 -5.51
N ASP A 60 -5.45 2.64 -6.11
CA ASP A 60 -5.59 2.60 -7.56
C ASP A 60 -4.56 3.51 -8.24
N ALA A 61 -3.96 3.02 -9.32
CA ALA A 61 -2.95 3.73 -10.10
C ALA A 61 -3.51 4.11 -11.47
N HIS A 62 -3.64 5.41 -11.70
CA HIS A 62 -4.37 5.97 -12.83
C HIS A 62 -3.49 6.14 -14.06
N ALA A 63 -2.36 6.84 -13.90
CA ALA A 63 -1.53 7.25 -15.02
C ALA A 63 -0.07 7.49 -14.62
N LEU A 64 0.83 7.26 -15.59
CA LEU A 64 2.20 7.77 -15.52
C LEU A 64 2.16 9.30 -15.65
N VAL A 65 2.93 9.99 -14.81
CA VAL A 65 3.01 11.46 -14.81
C VAL A 65 4.45 11.93 -14.82
N THR A 66 4.65 13.15 -15.30
CA THR A 66 5.96 13.81 -15.31
C THR A 66 5.79 15.26 -14.88
N TYR A 67 6.65 15.72 -13.99
CA TYR A 67 6.64 17.10 -13.51
C TYR A 67 8.07 17.53 -13.19
N ASP A 68 8.51 18.63 -13.79
CA ASP A 68 9.83 19.22 -13.57
C ASP A 68 10.98 18.21 -13.72
N GLY A 69 10.94 17.42 -14.80
CA GLY A 69 11.92 16.37 -15.08
C GLY A 69 11.81 15.11 -14.22
N LYS A 70 10.96 15.09 -13.19
CA LYS A 70 10.70 13.91 -12.34
C LYS A 70 9.57 13.07 -12.90
N VAL A 71 9.69 11.75 -12.77
CA VAL A 71 8.68 10.78 -13.22
C VAL A 71 7.95 10.19 -12.01
N GLY A 72 6.68 9.85 -12.17
CA GLY A 72 5.87 9.28 -11.09
C GLY A 72 4.55 8.70 -11.59
N ILE A 73 3.64 8.47 -10.65
CA ILE A 73 2.31 7.92 -10.90
C ILE A 73 1.26 8.79 -10.21
N SER A 74 0.13 9.02 -10.87
CA SER A 74 -1.07 9.54 -10.21
C SER A 74 -1.89 8.38 -9.67
N LYS A 75 -2.28 8.47 -8.40
CA LYS A 75 -3.02 7.43 -7.68
C LYS A 75 -4.22 7.99 -6.94
N ASP A 76 -5.07 7.12 -6.39
CA ASP A 76 -6.06 7.50 -5.39
C ASP A 76 -5.40 8.17 -4.19
N TYR A 77 -6.02 9.21 -3.65
CA TYR A 77 -5.59 9.81 -2.39
C TYR A 77 -6.35 9.19 -1.22
N ILE A 78 -5.60 8.54 -0.33
CA ILE A 78 -6.15 7.98 0.91
C ILE A 78 -5.89 8.97 2.06
N HIS A 79 -6.94 9.66 2.50
CA HIS A 79 -6.84 10.63 3.59
C HIS A 79 -6.45 9.97 4.91
N ASN A 80 -5.51 10.60 5.63
CA ASN A 80 -5.00 10.13 6.93
C ASN A 80 -4.54 8.67 6.91
N ALA A 81 -3.97 8.25 5.78
CA ALA A 81 -3.42 6.94 5.57
C ALA A 81 -2.32 6.59 6.59
N LEU A 82 -2.35 5.35 7.08
CA LEU A 82 -1.26 4.76 7.84
C LEU A 82 -0.42 3.86 6.91
N ASP A 83 0.90 4.00 6.96
CA ASP A 83 1.83 3.11 6.29
C ASP A 83 2.02 1.83 7.12
N SER A 84 1.74 0.67 6.54
CA SER A 84 1.93 -0.62 7.22
C SER A 84 3.36 -0.86 7.68
N GLY A 85 4.35 -0.36 6.97
CA GLY A 85 5.75 -0.39 7.35
C GLY A 85 6.06 0.48 8.56
N ASP A 86 5.36 1.60 8.77
CA ASP A 86 5.50 2.37 10.01
C ASP A 86 4.88 1.62 11.21
N ILE A 87 3.73 0.97 11.00
CA ILE A 87 3.06 0.16 12.04
C ILE A 87 3.92 -1.05 12.44
N ILE A 88 4.34 -1.88 11.47
CA ILE A 88 5.08 -3.13 11.73
C ILE A 88 6.42 -2.86 12.44
N HIS A 89 7.07 -1.73 12.16
CA HIS A 89 8.34 -1.37 12.78
C HIS A 89 8.18 -0.48 14.04
N GLY A 90 6.96 -0.29 14.55
CA GLY A 90 6.69 0.48 15.77
C GLY A 90 6.98 1.98 15.65
N ARG A 91 7.00 2.54 14.43
CA ARG A 91 7.15 3.98 14.18
C ARG A 91 5.83 4.74 14.36
N THR A 92 4.70 4.04 14.25
CA THR A 92 3.36 4.57 14.51
C THR A 92 2.48 3.46 15.08
N CYS A 93 1.50 3.83 15.90
CA CYS A 93 0.56 2.89 16.48
C CYS A 93 -0.68 2.74 15.60
N MET A 94 -1.15 1.50 15.46
CA MET A 94 -2.48 1.25 14.92
C MET A 94 -3.55 1.73 15.92
N PRO A 95 -4.65 2.37 15.48
CA PRO A 95 -5.77 2.70 16.35
C PRO A 95 -6.30 1.48 17.09
N ARG A 96 -6.69 1.64 18.36
CA ARG A 96 -7.28 0.56 19.18
C ARG A 96 -8.79 0.37 18.95
N ASP A 97 -9.41 1.13 18.06
CA ASP A 97 -10.85 0.98 17.76
C ASP A 97 -11.17 -0.44 17.26
N LEU A 98 -12.14 -1.10 17.89
CA LEU A 98 -12.49 -2.49 17.60
C LEU A 98 -12.98 -2.68 16.15
N ALA A 99 -13.77 -1.74 15.61
CA ALA A 99 -14.28 -1.84 14.25
C ALA A 99 -13.17 -1.66 13.22
N PHE A 100 -12.24 -0.74 13.47
CA PHE A 100 -11.03 -0.56 12.68
C PHE A 100 -10.20 -1.86 12.61
N ASN A 101 -9.89 -2.46 13.77
CA ASN A 101 -9.07 -3.68 13.81
C ASN A 101 -9.78 -4.87 13.17
N LYS A 102 -11.12 -4.99 13.32
CA LYS A 102 -11.91 -6.01 12.60
C LYS A 102 -11.84 -5.85 11.09
N ASN A 103 -11.87 -4.62 10.57
CA ASN A 103 -11.71 -4.38 9.14
C ASN A 103 -10.31 -4.76 8.65
N VAL A 104 -9.26 -4.43 9.41
CA VAL A 104 -7.88 -4.82 9.08
C VAL A 104 -7.75 -6.34 9.03
N LEU A 105 -8.26 -7.06 10.04
CA LEU A 105 -8.25 -8.52 10.08
C LEU A 105 -8.96 -9.14 8.86
N SER A 106 -10.17 -8.66 8.56
CA SER A 106 -10.96 -9.14 7.43
C SER A 106 -10.24 -8.95 6.09
N ASP A 107 -9.63 -7.78 5.87
CA ASP A 107 -8.95 -7.47 4.61
C ASP A 107 -7.64 -8.24 4.49
N CYS A 108 -6.90 -8.42 5.58
CA CYS A 108 -5.73 -9.30 5.62
C CYS A 108 -6.10 -10.75 5.25
N ASP A 109 -7.20 -11.28 5.79
CA ASP A 109 -7.68 -12.64 5.47
C ASP A 109 -8.10 -12.76 3.99
N GLU A 110 -8.76 -11.74 3.44
CA GLU A 110 -9.11 -11.70 2.00
C GLU A 110 -7.86 -11.66 1.11
N ILE A 111 -6.87 -10.84 1.45
CA ILE A 111 -5.61 -10.75 0.70
C ILE A 111 -4.87 -12.10 0.73
N ILE A 112 -4.76 -12.74 1.90
CA ILE A 112 -4.14 -14.07 2.04
C ILE A 112 -4.88 -15.11 1.20
N PHE A 113 -6.21 -15.09 1.23
CA PHE A 113 -7.03 -15.97 0.41
C PHE A 113 -6.71 -15.80 -1.08
N LYS A 114 -6.71 -14.57 -1.61
CA LYS A 114 -6.41 -14.29 -3.02
C LYS A 114 -4.97 -14.66 -3.40
N LEU A 115 -3.98 -14.41 -2.54
CA LEU A 115 -2.58 -14.83 -2.76
C LEU A 115 -2.48 -16.34 -2.96
N ARG A 116 -3.18 -17.14 -2.14
CA ARG A 116 -3.24 -18.59 -2.28
C ARG A 116 -4.00 -19.03 -3.52
N THR A 117 -5.18 -18.45 -3.77
CA THR A 117 -6.02 -18.80 -4.92
C THR A 117 -5.30 -18.58 -6.24
N HIS A 118 -4.54 -17.49 -6.37
CA HIS A 118 -3.84 -17.15 -7.59
C HIS A 118 -2.39 -17.65 -7.65
N ASN A 119 -1.87 -18.24 -6.56
CA ASN A 119 -0.46 -18.61 -6.40
C ASN A 119 0.47 -17.45 -6.80
N LEU A 120 0.34 -16.32 -6.11
CA LEU A 120 1.09 -15.10 -6.42
C LEU A 120 2.07 -14.72 -5.32
N HIS A 121 3.28 -14.34 -5.75
CA HIS A 121 4.18 -13.54 -4.95
C HIS A 121 4.19 -12.10 -5.47
N ILE A 122 4.12 -11.15 -4.54
CA ILE A 122 4.23 -9.72 -4.79
C ILE A 122 5.56 -9.24 -4.21
N GLU A 123 6.42 -8.73 -5.09
CA GLU A 123 7.71 -8.13 -4.73
C GLU A 123 7.47 -6.81 -3.98
N ASP A 124 8.22 -6.60 -2.90
CA ASP A 124 8.14 -5.43 -2.03
C ASP A 124 6.72 -5.10 -1.55
N LEU A 125 5.94 -6.14 -1.20
CA LEU A 125 4.56 -5.99 -0.73
C LEU A 125 4.45 -5.05 0.48
N GLN A 126 3.67 -3.99 0.31
CA GLN A 126 3.38 -2.97 1.32
C GLN A 126 1.90 -2.59 1.23
N PHE A 127 1.40 -1.96 2.30
CA PHE A 127 0.01 -1.54 2.40
C PHE A 127 -0.12 -0.12 2.94
N ILE A 128 -1.19 0.54 2.52
CA ILE A 128 -1.77 1.70 3.16
C ILE A 128 -3.08 1.28 3.83
N ILE A 129 -3.32 1.77 5.05
CA ILE A 129 -4.55 1.57 5.80
C ILE A 129 -5.30 2.90 5.90
N ASP A 130 -6.57 2.93 5.48
CA ASP A 130 -7.39 4.14 5.59
C ASP A 130 -7.96 4.35 7.00
N GLY A 131 -8.62 5.50 7.22
CA GLY A 131 -9.21 5.84 8.52
C GLY A 131 -10.29 4.89 9.05
N HIS A 132 -10.76 3.93 8.25
CA HIS A 132 -11.73 2.91 8.63
C HIS A 132 -11.10 1.53 8.82
N GLY A 133 -9.78 1.40 8.66
CA GLY A 133 -9.08 0.13 8.79
C GLY A 133 -9.11 -0.71 7.51
N ARG A 134 -9.46 -0.13 6.35
CA ARG A 134 -9.42 -0.86 5.08
C ARG A 134 -7.98 -0.95 4.56
N VAL A 135 -7.54 -2.16 4.23
CA VAL A 135 -6.15 -2.42 3.82
C VAL A 135 -6.06 -2.44 2.30
N ARG A 136 -5.16 -1.63 1.75
CA ARG A 136 -4.92 -1.54 0.30
C ARG A 136 -3.46 -1.79 -0.01
N ILE A 137 -3.18 -2.66 -0.97
CA ILE A 137 -1.82 -2.87 -1.48
C ILE A 137 -1.34 -1.55 -2.11
N ASN A 138 -0.17 -1.09 -1.68
CA ASN A 138 0.49 0.10 -2.19
C ASN A 138 1.86 -0.25 -2.78
N ASP A 139 2.26 0.51 -3.80
CA ASP A 139 3.57 0.47 -4.44
C ASP A 139 4.09 -0.94 -4.84
N PRO A 140 3.26 -1.84 -5.43
CA PRO A 140 3.71 -3.18 -5.76
C PRO A 140 4.82 -3.14 -6.82
N ARG A 141 6.00 -3.69 -6.51
CA ARG A 141 7.16 -3.64 -7.41
C ARG A 141 7.07 -4.62 -8.58
N GLY A 142 6.40 -5.74 -8.37
CA GLY A 142 6.26 -6.81 -9.34
C GLY A 142 5.34 -7.90 -8.81
N VAL A 143 4.68 -8.61 -9.73
CA VAL A 143 3.76 -9.69 -9.38
C VAL A 143 4.10 -10.89 -10.26
N VAL A 144 4.40 -12.01 -9.62
CA VAL A 144 4.81 -13.23 -10.32
C VAL A 144 4.00 -14.42 -9.82
N ARG A 145 3.70 -15.36 -10.72
CA ARG A 145 3.09 -16.64 -10.34
C ARG A 145 4.14 -17.52 -9.68
N SER A 146 4.07 -17.68 -8.37
CA SER A 146 4.98 -18.50 -7.58
C SER A 146 4.38 -18.76 -6.18
N PHE A 147 5.12 -19.46 -5.32
CA PHE A 147 4.65 -19.76 -3.98
C PHE A 147 4.43 -18.47 -3.16
N PRO A 148 3.24 -18.27 -2.56
CA PRO A 148 2.83 -17.00 -1.97
C PRO A 148 3.38 -16.74 -0.56
N GLU A 149 4.09 -17.69 0.06
CA GLU A 149 4.35 -17.69 1.50
C GLU A 149 5.06 -16.42 1.99
N LYS A 150 6.06 -15.90 1.26
CA LYS A 150 6.71 -14.62 1.63
C LYS A 150 5.75 -13.43 1.65
N SER A 151 4.81 -13.38 0.70
CA SER A 151 3.79 -12.34 0.65
C SER A 151 2.75 -12.54 1.75
N ILE A 152 2.38 -13.78 2.06
CA ILE A 152 1.48 -14.13 3.15
C ILE A 152 2.09 -13.74 4.51
N ASP A 153 3.36 -14.02 4.74
CA ASP A 153 4.05 -13.66 5.99
C ASP A 153 4.05 -12.14 6.18
N LYS A 154 4.26 -11.38 5.09
CA LYS A 154 4.16 -9.92 5.14
C LYS A 154 2.76 -9.41 5.50
N VAL A 155 1.70 -10.10 5.05
CA VAL A 155 0.31 -9.78 5.45
C VAL A 155 0.07 -10.14 6.92
N LYS A 156 0.62 -11.27 7.39
CA LYS A 156 0.50 -11.73 8.77
C LYS A 156 1.17 -10.79 9.78
N ASP A 157 2.25 -10.13 9.40
CA ASP A 157 2.91 -9.12 10.25
C ASP A 157 1.91 -8.02 10.66
N LEU A 158 1.18 -7.45 9.70
CA LEU A 158 0.15 -6.43 9.96
C LEU A 158 -1.05 -7.03 10.71
N ARG A 159 -1.49 -8.22 10.30
CA ARG A 159 -2.66 -8.91 10.88
C ARG A 159 -2.46 -9.23 12.36
N THR A 160 -1.25 -9.61 12.77
CA THR A 160 -0.93 -9.95 14.17
C THR A 160 -1.15 -8.75 15.09
N ILE A 161 -0.71 -7.56 14.67
CA ILE A 161 -0.89 -6.32 15.44
C ILE A 161 -2.39 -6.00 15.62
N ALA A 162 -3.18 -6.14 14.54
CA ALA A 162 -4.63 -5.94 14.64
C ALA A 162 -5.30 -6.98 15.56
N LEU A 163 -4.84 -8.23 15.53
CA LEU A 163 -5.35 -9.31 16.39
C LEU A 163 -5.08 -9.02 17.86
N GLU A 164 -3.86 -8.61 18.21
CA GLU A 164 -3.46 -8.23 19.57
C GLU A 164 -4.37 -7.14 20.14
N ASN A 165 -4.63 -6.08 19.36
CA ASN A 165 -5.56 -5.02 19.77
C ASN A 165 -6.98 -5.54 20.05
N THR A 166 -7.47 -6.53 19.30
CA THR A 166 -8.81 -7.10 19.54
C THR A 166 -8.88 -8.04 20.75
N LEU A 167 -7.75 -8.59 21.20
CA LEU A 167 -7.68 -9.44 22.38
C LEU A 167 -7.58 -8.60 23.66
N ASP A 168 -6.81 -7.50 23.63
CA ASP A 168 -6.73 -6.52 24.74
C ASP A 168 -8.11 -5.99 25.15
N ASP A 169 -8.99 -5.71 24.18
CA ASP A 169 -10.35 -5.24 24.45
C ASP A 169 -11.24 -6.31 25.12
N ALA A 170 -10.98 -7.60 24.88
CA ALA A 170 -11.78 -8.70 25.43
C ALA A 170 -11.46 -9.01 26.90
N ASP A 171 -10.25 -8.65 27.37
CA ASP A 171 -9.82 -8.79 28.76
C ASP A 171 -10.15 -7.56 29.63
N SER A 172 -10.75 -6.53 29.03
CA SER A 172 -11.10 -5.25 29.67
C SER A 172 -12.55 -5.14 30.16
N ASP A 173 -13.38 -6.16 29.87
CA ASP A 173 -14.79 -6.32 30.31
C ASP A 173 -14.93 -7.41 31.40
#